data_AF-A0A8C4RBG7-F1
#
_entry.id   AF-A0A8C4RBG7-F1
#
_cell.length_a   1.000
_cell.length_b   1.000
_cell.length_c   1.000
_cell.angle_alpha   90.00
_cell.angle_beta   90.00
_cell.angle_gamma   90.00
#
_symmetry.space_group_name_H-M   'P 1'
#
loop_
_entity.id
_entity.type
_entity.pdbx_description
1 polymer ?
#
loop_
_entity_poly.entity_id
_entity_poly.type
_entity_poly.pdbx_seq_one_letter_code
_entity_poly.pdbx_strand_id
1 'polypeptide(L)'
;MERSGLKKCDTIRTIKRNLKLKGPEPSMVTLVDFYLWNTNTHGCRRIAASKGPIKRTLWILLTMTAAAMIFWECVQLHLTYHTATMSVTMRHGKNEFPTVTICNLNPYKFNLSKHLMKDLDKMARCIVSRISSGRSAIFGENNVKACNMEFPVDPTPLVYMNMTLPANVKVMEILTGNDYLVNGSLLDLRSHSNQKIGMSDWWIALRLCDANVSNCIYNTFSSAISAMQEWYRLHFFNIMATVPEKDKIAMGYSADELIYACLYSGRTCDARDFTQFHHPHFGNCFVFNNDSSSKNLTALIPGNRHGLQLILHTEQQDYIPFFAGTAGTRIAIHSKYTKSFIEDVGINLQPATETLLGLSVSEIQKLGVPYSDCTEDGSDVPIENLYYSSYSLQICLQSCFQKEILQQCGCGHYERPLPAGYKYCNSQEFPGWEYCYYKLYSNYIAEELNCYRMCKQTCL
;
A
#
# COMPACT_ATOMS: atom_id res chain seq x y z
N MET A 1 46.33 -0.31 -13.45
CA MET A 1 46.75 0.62 -12.38
C MET A 1 47.41 -0.18 -11.25
N GLU A 2 48.66 -0.57 -11.45
CA GLU A 2 49.57 -0.93 -10.35
C GLU A 2 50.05 0.36 -9.69
N ARG A 3 49.73 0.60 -8.41
CA ARG A 3 50.45 1.50 -7.49
C ARG A 3 49.77 1.52 -6.12
N SER A 4 50.00 0.50 -5.30
CA SER A 4 49.75 0.59 -3.84
C SER A 4 50.71 -0.25 -2.98
N GLY A 5 51.66 -0.98 -3.59
CA GLY A 5 52.66 -1.77 -2.87
C GLY A 5 53.88 -1.00 -2.35
N LEU A 6 54.13 0.23 -2.82
CA LEU A 6 55.37 0.96 -2.51
C LEU A 6 55.33 1.81 -1.22
N LYS A 7 54.16 2.09 -0.63
CA LYS A 7 54.08 2.90 0.62
C LYS A 7 54.27 2.10 1.91
N LYS A 8 54.08 0.78 1.90
CA LYS A 8 54.22 -0.05 3.12
C LYS A 8 55.68 -0.36 3.48
N CYS A 9 56.58 -0.42 2.50
CA CYS A 9 58.00 -0.69 2.74
C CYS A 9 58.77 0.51 3.32
N ASP A 10 58.36 1.75 3.04
CA ASP A 10 59.05 2.94 3.55
C ASP A 10 58.74 3.22 5.03
N THR A 11 57.53 2.91 5.50
CA THR A 11 57.17 3.09 6.92
C THR A 11 57.92 2.11 7.82
N ILE A 12 58.10 0.85 7.39
CA ILE A 12 58.84 -0.17 8.15
C ILE A 12 60.34 0.14 8.19
N ARG A 13 60.92 0.66 7.10
CA ARG A 13 62.32 1.12 7.09
C ARG A 13 62.55 2.32 8.01
N THR A 14 61.62 3.25 8.08
CA THR A 14 61.73 4.44 8.93
C THR A 14 61.67 4.09 10.42
N ILE A 15 60.82 3.12 10.80
CA ILE A 15 60.74 2.60 12.18
C ILE A 15 62.03 1.85 12.55
N LYS A 16 62.59 1.03 11.65
CA LYS A 16 63.88 0.34 11.88
C LYS A 16 65.09 1.28 11.96
N ARG A 17 65.02 2.48 11.37
CA ARG A 17 66.15 3.44 11.39
C ARG A 17 66.23 4.21 12.72
N ASN A 18 65.11 4.41 13.40
CA ASN A 18 65.05 5.11 14.69
C ASN A 18 65.23 4.18 15.90
N LEU A 19 64.99 2.87 15.75
CA LEU A 19 65.32 1.86 16.75
C LEU A 19 66.63 1.18 16.36
N LYS A 20 67.77 1.64 16.92
CA LYS A 20 69.04 0.91 16.85
C LYS A 20 68.93 -0.43 17.60
N LEU A 21 68.30 -1.43 16.98
CA LEU A 21 68.41 -2.82 17.43
C LEU A 21 69.63 -3.44 16.74
N LYS A 22 70.79 -3.35 17.38
CA LYS A 22 71.97 -4.17 17.06
C LYS A 22 71.95 -5.38 18.00
N GLY A 23 71.43 -6.50 17.51
CA GLY A 23 71.42 -7.78 18.22
C GLY A 23 70.67 -8.87 17.43
N PRO A 24 70.90 -10.17 17.72
CA PRO A 24 70.13 -11.26 17.11
C PRO A 24 68.64 -11.09 17.42
N GLU A 25 67.76 -11.64 16.57
CA GLU A 25 66.31 -11.51 16.75
C GLU A 25 65.91 -11.91 18.18
N PRO A 26 65.30 -11.00 18.96
CA PRO A 26 65.02 -11.27 20.36
C PRO A 26 64.00 -12.41 20.46
N SER A 27 64.24 -13.33 21.40
CA SER A 27 63.27 -14.39 21.70
C SER A 27 61.98 -13.77 22.26
N MET A 28 60.84 -14.43 22.04
CA MET A 28 59.55 -13.95 22.56
C MET A 28 59.60 -13.67 24.08
N VAL A 29 60.41 -14.40 24.82
CA VAL A 29 60.60 -14.21 26.27
C VAL A 29 61.30 -12.88 26.58
N THR A 30 62.34 -12.51 25.83
CA THR A 30 63.06 -11.25 26.04
C THR A 30 62.22 -10.02 25.64
N LEU A 31 61.38 -10.16 24.62
CA LEU A 31 60.40 -9.14 24.24
C LEU A 31 59.31 -8.94 25.30
N VAL A 32 58.75 -10.03 25.84
CA VAL A 32 57.74 -9.96 26.89
C VAL A 32 58.33 -9.35 28.16
N ASP A 33 59.54 -9.74 28.56
CA ASP A 33 60.19 -9.18 29.75
C ASP A 33 60.46 -7.67 29.59
N PHE A 34 61.00 -7.24 28.45
CA PHE A 34 61.17 -5.81 28.14
C PHE A 34 59.83 -5.05 28.21
N TYR A 35 58.77 -5.62 27.65
CA TYR A 35 57.43 -5.01 27.69
C TYR A 35 56.88 -4.92 29.12
N LEU A 36 57.01 -5.96 29.94
CA LEU A 36 56.51 -5.97 31.32
C LEU A 36 57.20 -4.91 32.20
N TRP A 37 58.45 -4.55 31.90
CA TRP A 37 59.20 -3.53 32.65
C TRP A 37 59.00 -2.10 32.12
N ASN A 38 58.75 -1.94 30.82
CA ASN A 38 58.56 -0.62 30.17
C ASN A 38 57.10 -0.23 29.94
N THR A 39 56.15 -1.12 30.21
CA THR A 39 54.73 -0.80 30.07
C THR A 39 54.25 0.15 31.18
N ASN A 40 53.34 1.06 30.82
CA ASN A 40 52.60 1.89 31.76
C ASN A 40 51.48 1.11 32.48
N THR A 41 51.20 -0.14 32.09
CA THR A 41 50.25 -0.99 32.80
C THR A 41 50.85 -1.48 34.12
N HIS A 42 50.52 -0.77 35.21
CA HIS A 42 51.04 -1.04 36.56
C HIS A 42 50.91 -2.50 37.00
N GLY A 43 49.84 -3.16 36.55
CA GLY A 43 49.60 -4.57 36.77
C GLY A 43 50.72 -5.49 36.27
N CYS A 44 51.05 -5.37 34.99
CA CYS A 44 52.07 -6.15 34.31
C CYS A 44 53.46 -5.96 34.95
N ARG A 45 53.79 -4.72 35.30
CA ARG A 45 55.06 -4.39 35.98
C ARG A 45 55.14 -4.98 37.40
N ARG A 46 54.05 -4.96 38.17
CA ARG A 46 54.00 -5.54 39.53
C ARG A 46 54.07 -7.07 39.52
N ILE A 47 53.53 -7.72 38.48
CA ILE A 47 53.68 -9.17 38.25
C ILE A 47 55.14 -9.54 38.02
N ALA A 48 55.85 -8.78 37.16
CA ALA A 48 57.27 -9.00 36.86
C ALA A 48 58.19 -8.70 38.07
N ALA A 49 57.85 -7.70 38.88
CA ALA A 49 58.64 -7.33 40.07
C ALA A 49 58.39 -8.20 41.32
N SER A 50 57.42 -9.13 41.28
CA SER A 50 57.01 -9.93 42.45
C SER A 50 57.91 -11.14 42.69
N LYS A 51 58.58 -11.19 43.84
CA LYS A 51 59.58 -12.23 44.20
C LYS A 51 58.99 -13.53 44.81
N GLY A 52 57.67 -13.70 44.89
CA GLY A 52 57.05 -14.87 45.53
C GLY A 52 55.71 -15.30 44.90
N PRO A 53 55.36 -16.59 44.95
CA PRO A 53 54.24 -17.16 44.18
C PRO A 53 52.88 -16.58 44.58
N ILE A 54 52.62 -16.41 45.88
CA ILE A 54 51.35 -15.87 46.40
C ILE A 54 51.12 -14.42 45.96
N LYS A 55 52.16 -13.57 46.04
CA LYS A 55 52.07 -12.17 45.62
C LYS A 55 51.89 -12.07 44.10
N ARG A 56 52.56 -12.94 43.36
CA ARG A 56 52.45 -13.01 41.89
C ARG A 56 51.05 -13.46 41.45
N THR A 57 50.48 -14.50 42.07
CA THR A 57 49.10 -14.94 41.77
C THR A 57 48.06 -13.88 42.12
N LEU A 58 48.24 -13.16 43.24
CA LEU A 58 47.36 -12.04 43.62
C LEU A 58 47.38 -10.90 42.59
N TRP A 59 48.57 -10.48 42.13
CA TRP A 59 48.67 -9.46 41.09
C TRP A 59 48.16 -9.96 39.73
N ILE A 60 48.34 -11.23 39.40
CA ILE A 60 47.73 -11.82 38.18
C ILE A 60 46.20 -11.76 38.27
N LEU A 61 45.60 -12.18 39.39
CA LEU A 61 44.15 -12.12 39.59
C LEU A 61 43.63 -10.68 39.47
N LEU A 62 44.25 -9.73 40.18
CA LEU A 62 43.81 -8.33 40.19
C LEU A 62 43.93 -7.65 38.82
N THR A 63 44.93 -8.05 38.02
CA THR A 63 45.12 -7.48 36.67
C THR A 63 44.21 -8.12 35.64
N MET A 64 43.95 -9.43 35.77
CA MET A 64 42.98 -10.12 34.93
C MET A 64 41.55 -9.63 35.19
N THR A 65 41.16 -9.39 36.45
CA THR A 65 39.85 -8.81 36.78
C THR A 65 39.71 -7.39 36.24
N ALA A 66 40.74 -6.54 36.39
CA ALA A 66 40.74 -5.20 35.82
C ALA A 66 40.64 -5.22 34.27
N ALA A 67 41.37 -6.11 33.60
CA ALA A 67 41.28 -6.28 32.16
C ALA A 67 39.89 -6.78 31.72
N ALA A 68 39.29 -7.71 32.46
CA ALA A 68 37.94 -8.21 32.20
C ALA A 68 36.88 -7.11 32.38
N MET A 69 36.98 -6.27 33.41
CA MET A 69 36.10 -5.12 33.59
C MET A 69 36.24 -4.10 32.46
N ILE A 70 37.47 -3.78 32.04
CA ILE A 70 37.69 -2.86 30.90
C ILE A 70 37.12 -3.45 29.62
N PHE A 71 37.32 -4.75 29.36
CA PHE A 71 36.72 -5.41 28.20
C PHE A 71 35.20 -5.37 28.25
N TRP A 72 34.61 -5.63 29.42
CA TRP A 72 33.17 -5.53 29.65
C TRP A 72 32.65 -4.12 29.36
N GLU A 73 33.28 -3.08 29.91
CA GLU A 73 32.93 -1.67 29.66
C GLU A 73 33.06 -1.30 28.17
N CYS A 74 34.12 -1.76 27.49
CA CYS A 74 34.28 -1.56 26.05
C CYS A 74 33.15 -2.22 25.24
N VAL A 75 32.73 -3.44 25.63
CA VAL A 75 31.58 -4.12 25.01
C VAL A 75 30.29 -3.35 25.26
N GLN A 76 30.05 -2.89 26.49
CA GLN A 76 28.86 -2.09 26.83
C GLN A 76 28.82 -0.75 26.06
N LEU A 77 29.96 -0.07 25.95
CA LEU A 77 30.07 1.17 25.18
C LEU A 77 29.77 0.91 23.70
N HIS A 78 30.29 -0.19 23.14
CA HIS A 78 30.03 -0.56 21.75
C HIS A 78 28.54 -0.88 21.52
N LEU A 79 27.91 -1.63 22.43
CA LEU A 79 26.48 -1.93 22.37
C LEU A 79 25.63 -0.65 22.48
N THR A 80 26.02 0.29 23.34
CA THR A 80 25.29 1.56 23.55
C THR A 80 25.47 2.54 22.38
N TYR A 81 26.62 2.53 21.70
CA TYR A 81 26.85 3.39 20.53
C TYR A 81 25.88 3.10 19.37
N HIS A 82 25.39 1.87 19.26
CA HIS A 82 24.47 1.44 18.21
C HIS A 82 22.99 1.52 18.59
N THR A 83 22.65 1.93 19.82
CA THR A 83 21.25 2.12 20.21
C THR A 83 20.81 3.55 19.93
N ALA A 84 19.69 3.70 19.22
CA ALA A 84 19.04 5.00 19.02
C ALA A 84 18.04 5.26 20.17
N THR A 85 18.01 6.50 20.68
CA THR A 85 17.02 6.92 21.68
C THR A 85 15.82 7.60 20.99
N MET A 86 14.62 7.33 21.48
CA MET A 86 13.41 8.01 21.01
C MET A 86 13.24 9.30 21.82
N SER A 87 13.08 10.44 21.12
CA SER A 87 12.75 11.72 21.76
C SER A 87 11.35 12.15 21.36
N VAL A 88 10.51 12.48 22.34
CA VAL A 88 9.17 13.01 22.10
C VAL A 88 9.19 14.49 22.45
N THR A 89 8.96 15.35 21.46
CA THR A 89 8.87 16.79 21.67
C THR A 89 7.50 17.28 21.27
N MET A 90 6.83 18.00 22.18
CA MET A 90 5.57 18.68 21.88
C MET A 90 5.87 20.13 21.52
N ARG A 91 5.63 20.49 20.26
CA ARG A 91 5.78 21.87 19.78
C ARG A 91 4.40 22.52 19.71
N HIS A 92 4.23 23.62 20.46
CA HIS A 92 3.08 24.49 20.32
C HIS A 92 3.48 25.64 19.38
N GLY A 93 2.80 25.77 18.24
CA GLY A 93 3.18 26.75 17.25
C GLY A 93 2.20 26.86 16.09
N LYS A 94 2.52 27.77 15.17
CA LYS A 94 1.78 27.94 13.92
C LYS A 94 2.04 26.73 13.04
N ASN A 95 1.03 25.89 12.86
CA ASN A 95 1.09 24.74 11.97
C ASN A 95 0.48 25.10 10.61
N GLU A 96 1.01 24.49 9.55
CA GLU A 96 0.36 24.54 8.25
C GLU A 96 -0.99 23.85 8.35
N PHE A 97 -2.01 24.45 7.72
CA PHE A 97 -3.32 23.80 7.66
C PHE A 97 -3.17 22.57 6.76
N PRO A 98 -3.72 21.40 7.14
CA PRO A 98 -3.57 20.21 6.32
C PRO A 98 -4.33 20.35 4.99
N THR A 99 -3.99 19.48 4.05
CA THR A 99 -4.74 19.37 2.80
C THR A 99 -5.97 18.51 3.04
N VAL A 100 -7.11 18.97 2.53
CA VAL A 100 -8.39 18.28 2.70
C VAL A 100 -8.90 17.89 1.31
N THR A 101 -8.93 16.59 1.05
CA THR A 101 -9.53 16.02 -0.17
C THR A 101 -10.97 15.63 0.12
N ILE A 102 -11.89 16.01 -0.77
CA ILE A 102 -13.32 15.74 -0.67
C ILE A 102 -13.76 15.07 -1.96
N CYS A 103 -14.46 13.95 -1.85
CA CYS A 103 -15.05 13.25 -2.98
C CYS A 103 -16.49 12.87 -2.67
N ASN A 104 -17.33 12.81 -3.71
CA ASN A 104 -18.63 12.18 -3.61
C ASN A 104 -18.47 10.64 -3.58
N LEU A 105 -19.29 9.94 -2.80
CA LEU A 105 -19.35 8.48 -2.84
C LEU A 105 -19.96 7.94 -4.15
N ASN A 106 -20.69 8.78 -4.89
CA ASN A 106 -21.13 8.48 -6.25
C ASN A 106 -20.18 9.12 -7.27
N PRO A 107 -19.53 8.34 -8.16
CA PRO A 107 -18.53 8.88 -9.08
C PRO A 107 -19.11 9.71 -10.22
N TYR A 108 -20.29 9.32 -10.75
CA TYR A 108 -20.89 9.94 -11.93
C TYR A 108 -22.39 10.12 -11.75
N LYS A 109 -22.94 11.19 -12.33
CA LYS A 109 -24.38 11.41 -12.36
C LYS A 109 -25.04 10.30 -13.19
N PHE A 110 -26.01 9.61 -12.61
CA PHE A 110 -26.66 8.47 -13.26
C PHE A 110 -27.26 8.86 -14.62
N ASN A 111 -27.94 10.01 -14.70
CA ASN A 111 -28.59 10.46 -15.94
C ASN A 111 -27.61 10.64 -17.12
N LEU A 112 -26.37 11.07 -16.87
CA LEU A 112 -25.36 11.26 -17.92
C LEU A 112 -24.65 9.94 -18.29
N SER A 113 -24.39 9.09 -17.31
CA SER A 113 -23.63 7.84 -17.48
C SER A 113 -24.49 6.61 -17.82
N LYS A 114 -25.82 6.70 -17.67
CA LYS A 114 -26.77 5.60 -17.89
C LYS A 114 -26.65 4.92 -19.24
N HIS A 115 -26.30 5.65 -20.30
CA HIS A 115 -26.16 5.08 -21.64
C HIS A 115 -25.00 4.07 -21.73
N LEU A 116 -23.92 4.28 -20.98
CA LEU A 116 -22.75 3.39 -20.93
C LEU A 116 -23.03 2.11 -20.13
N MET A 117 -23.83 2.22 -19.07
CA MET A 117 -24.11 1.12 -18.13
C MET A 117 -25.45 0.42 -18.40
N LYS A 118 -26.17 0.80 -19.46
CA LYS A 118 -27.54 0.33 -19.73
C LYS A 118 -27.65 -1.19 -19.74
N ASP A 119 -26.73 -1.85 -20.45
CA ASP A 119 -26.73 -3.31 -20.58
C ASP A 119 -26.23 -3.98 -19.29
N LEU A 120 -25.23 -3.39 -18.64
CA LEU A 120 -24.73 -3.85 -17.33
C LEU A 120 -25.82 -3.81 -16.25
N ASP A 121 -26.56 -2.71 -16.16
CA ASP A 121 -27.68 -2.55 -15.22
C ASP A 121 -28.81 -3.53 -15.49
N LYS A 122 -29.05 -3.86 -16.76
CA LYS A 122 -30.05 -4.84 -17.18
C LYS A 122 -29.63 -6.25 -16.73
N MET A 123 -28.36 -6.62 -16.93
CA MET A 123 -27.80 -7.89 -16.45
C MET A 123 -27.83 -7.96 -14.92
N ALA A 124 -27.43 -6.90 -14.23
CA ALA A 124 -27.45 -6.79 -12.78
C ALA A 124 -28.85 -7.04 -12.18
N ARG A 125 -29.88 -6.39 -12.74
CA ARG A 125 -31.28 -6.61 -12.33
C ARG A 125 -31.71 -8.06 -12.54
N CYS A 126 -31.33 -8.67 -13.66
CA CYS A 126 -31.63 -10.08 -13.92
C CYS A 126 -30.95 -11.01 -12.89
N ILE A 127 -29.66 -10.80 -12.62
CA ILE A 127 -28.88 -11.59 -11.64
C ILE A 127 -29.52 -11.48 -10.26
N VAL A 128 -29.81 -10.27 -9.79
CA VAL A 128 -30.45 -10.04 -8.48
C VAL A 128 -31.84 -10.68 -8.42
N SER A 129 -32.63 -10.60 -9.49
CA SER A 129 -33.94 -11.26 -9.57
C SER A 129 -33.82 -12.79 -9.44
N ARG A 130 -32.82 -13.41 -10.08
CA ARG A 130 -32.59 -14.86 -9.99
C ARG A 130 -32.06 -15.29 -8.62
N ILE A 131 -31.15 -14.52 -8.03
CA ILE A 131 -30.63 -14.78 -6.68
C ILE A 131 -31.77 -14.67 -5.63
N SER A 132 -32.60 -13.63 -5.72
CA SER A 132 -33.69 -13.39 -4.77
C SER A 132 -34.86 -14.38 -4.90
N SER A 133 -35.16 -14.83 -6.12
CA SER A 133 -36.22 -15.83 -6.37
C SER A 133 -35.82 -17.26 -5.95
N GLY A 134 -34.56 -17.48 -5.56
CA GLY A 134 -34.03 -18.77 -5.16
C GLY A 134 -33.73 -19.72 -6.32
N ARG A 135 -32.89 -20.73 -6.07
CA ARG A 135 -32.36 -21.66 -7.11
C ARG A 135 -33.46 -22.38 -7.91
N SER A 136 -34.58 -22.71 -7.28
CA SER A 136 -35.70 -23.39 -7.96
C SER A 136 -36.37 -22.52 -9.04
N ALA A 137 -36.20 -21.20 -8.97
CA ALA A 137 -36.75 -20.25 -9.92
C ALA A 137 -35.91 -20.08 -11.21
N ILE A 138 -34.69 -20.63 -11.25
CA ILE A 138 -33.83 -20.66 -12.46
C ILE A 138 -34.45 -21.56 -13.55
N PHE A 139 -35.26 -22.55 -13.15
CA PHE A 139 -35.92 -23.52 -14.03
C PHE A 139 -37.41 -23.23 -14.30
N GLY A 140 -37.97 -22.13 -13.77
CA GLY A 140 -39.38 -21.79 -13.97
C GLY A 140 -39.63 -21.02 -15.27
N GLU A 141 -40.47 -21.55 -16.16
CA GLU A 141 -40.79 -20.98 -17.50
C GLU A 141 -41.17 -19.48 -17.49
N ASN A 142 -41.74 -18.97 -16.39
CA ASN A 142 -42.13 -17.56 -16.27
C ASN A 142 -40.96 -16.59 -15.98
N ASN A 143 -39.88 -17.06 -15.34
CA ASN A 143 -38.69 -16.23 -15.03
C ASN A 143 -37.62 -16.27 -16.13
N VAL A 144 -37.63 -17.31 -16.96
CA VAL A 144 -36.80 -17.41 -18.17
C VAL A 144 -37.13 -16.25 -19.13
N LYS A 145 -38.41 -15.86 -19.27
CA LYS A 145 -38.82 -14.72 -20.12
C LYS A 145 -38.33 -13.34 -19.64
N ALA A 146 -38.11 -13.12 -18.34
CA ALA A 146 -37.66 -11.82 -17.80
C ALA A 146 -36.17 -11.55 -18.07
N CYS A 147 -35.38 -12.61 -18.28
CA CYS A 147 -33.95 -12.56 -18.56
C CYS A 147 -33.57 -13.04 -19.98
N ASN A 148 -34.54 -13.44 -20.81
CA ASN A 148 -34.33 -13.82 -22.21
C ASN A 148 -34.08 -12.59 -23.08
N MET A 149 -32.93 -11.98 -22.90
CA MET A 149 -32.43 -10.91 -23.75
C MET A 149 -31.11 -11.38 -24.33
N GLU A 150 -30.90 -11.14 -25.62
CA GLU A 150 -29.57 -11.27 -26.23
C GLU A 150 -28.67 -10.26 -25.54
N PHE A 151 -27.98 -10.71 -24.50
CA PHE A 151 -26.91 -9.97 -23.87
C PHE A 151 -25.64 -10.18 -24.70
N PRO A 152 -24.79 -9.16 -24.88
CA PRO A 152 -23.40 -9.40 -25.23
C PRO A 152 -22.85 -10.45 -24.24
N VAL A 153 -22.20 -11.49 -24.74
CA VAL A 153 -21.68 -12.58 -23.91
C VAL A 153 -20.90 -11.98 -22.74
N ASP A 154 -21.33 -12.27 -21.51
CA ASP A 154 -20.64 -11.85 -20.29
C ASP A 154 -19.28 -12.58 -20.24
N PRO A 155 -18.14 -11.88 -20.32
CA PRO A 155 -16.83 -12.53 -20.28
C PRO A 155 -16.53 -13.13 -18.89
N THR A 156 -17.22 -12.70 -17.82
CA THR A 156 -16.95 -13.14 -16.44
C THR A 156 -18.25 -13.51 -15.71
N PRO A 157 -18.78 -14.72 -15.94
CA PRO A 157 -20.06 -15.13 -15.38
C PRO A 157 -19.99 -15.36 -13.86
N LEU A 158 -21.04 -14.93 -13.15
CA LEU A 158 -21.31 -15.38 -11.79
C LEU A 158 -21.93 -16.78 -11.80
N VAL A 159 -21.43 -17.65 -10.93
CA VAL A 159 -21.81 -19.07 -10.85
C VAL A 159 -22.19 -19.49 -9.44
N TYR A 160 -23.14 -20.42 -9.35
CA TYR A 160 -23.38 -21.24 -8.17
C TYR A 160 -22.54 -22.52 -8.26
N MET A 161 -21.85 -22.88 -7.18
CA MET A 161 -21.02 -24.09 -7.11
C MET A 161 -21.46 -24.98 -5.97
N ASN A 162 -21.79 -26.24 -6.27
CA ASN A 162 -22.07 -27.25 -5.26
C ASN A 162 -20.81 -28.08 -4.99
N MET A 163 -20.31 -28.02 -3.76
CA MET A 163 -19.08 -28.71 -3.35
C MET A 163 -19.33 -29.98 -2.53
N THR A 164 -20.55 -30.52 -2.50
CA THR A 164 -20.87 -31.75 -1.74
C THR A 164 -20.09 -32.97 -2.22
N LEU A 165 -19.81 -33.05 -3.53
CA LEU A 165 -19.01 -34.10 -4.13
C LEU A 165 -17.65 -33.51 -4.55
N PRO A 166 -16.58 -33.67 -3.75
CA PRO A 166 -15.30 -33.01 -4.00
C PRO A 166 -14.60 -33.49 -5.28
N ALA A 167 -14.97 -34.65 -5.83
CA ALA A 167 -14.45 -35.11 -7.12
C ALA A 167 -15.12 -34.42 -8.32
N ASN A 168 -16.41 -34.11 -8.22
CA ASN A 168 -17.22 -33.56 -9.31
C ASN A 168 -18.05 -32.38 -8.78
N VAL A 169 -17.52 -31.18 -8.92
CA VAL A 169 -18.19 -29.95 -8.50
C VAL A 169 -19.21 -29.56 -9.56
N LYS A 170 -20.48 -29.44 -9.15
CA LYS A 170 -21.54 -28.97 -10.05
C LYS A 170 -21.53 -27.45 -10.06
N VAL A 171 -21.31 -26.86 -11.23
CA VAL A 171 -21.28 -25.41 -11.46
C VAL A 171 -22.49 -25.02 -12.30
N MET A 172 -23.16 -23.94 -11.92
CA MET A 172 -24.35 -23.42 -12.61
C MET A 172 -24.21 -21.92 -12.81
N GLU A 173 -24.28 -21.46 -14.06
CA GLU A 173 -24.24 -20.04 -14.39
C GLU A 173 -25.56 -19.35 -14.00
N ILE A 174 -25.45 -18.23 -13.27
CA ILE A 174 -26.64 -17.54 -12.75
C ILE A 174 -27.43 -16.88 -13.87
N LEU A 175 -26.75 -16.25 -14.83
CA LEU A 175 -27.41 -15.48 -15.91
C LEU A 175 -28.05 -16.38 -16.98
N THR A 176 -27.35 -17.43 -17.42
CA THR A 176 -27.85 -18.34 -18.47
C THR A 176 -28.69 -19.47 -17.91
N GLY A 177 -28.39 -19.94 -16.69
CA GLY A 177 -28.98 -21.15 -16.10
C GLY A 177 -28.31 -22.45 -16.57
N ASN A 178 -27.28 -22.36 -17.41
CA ASN A 178 -26.52 -23.52 -17.88
C ASN A 178 -25.75 -24.14 -16.71
N ASP A 179 -25.79 -25.46 -16.59
CA ASP A 179 -25.00 -26.21 -15.62
C ASP A 179 -23.99 -27.15 -16.28
N TYR A 180 -22.87 -27.35 -15.61
CA TYR A 180 -21.80 -28.25 -16.05
C TYR A 180 -21.04 -28.81 -14.84
N LEU A 181 -20.28 -29.88 -15.07
CA LEU A 181 -19.46 -30.52 -14.04
C LEU A 181 -18.00 -30.13 -14.23
N VAL A 182 -17.33 -29.78 -13.14
CA VAL A 182 -15.90 -29.48 -13.09
C VAL A 182 -15.22 -30.51 -12.19
N ASN A 183 -14.09 -31.04 -12.66
CA ASN A 183 -13.27 -31.94 -11.85
C ASN A 183 -12.65 -31.15 -10.68
N GLY A 184 -12.95 -31.57 -9.45
CA GLY A 184 -12.53 -30.83 -8.26
C GLY A 184 -11.02 -30.77 -8.03
N SER A 185 -10.24 -31.69 -8.62
CA SER A 185 -8.78 -31.66 -8.52
C SER A 185 -8.10 -30.55 -9.35
N LEU A 186 -8.81 -29.98 -10.34
CA LEU A 186 -8.33 -28.90 -11.21
C LEU A 186 -8.92 -27.53 -10.82
N LEU A 187 -9.64 -27.47 -9.71
CA LEU A 187 -10.38 -26.28 -9.28
C LEU A 187 -9.45 -25.34 -8.50
N ASP A 188 -9.08 -24.20 -9.10
CA ASP A 188 -8.38 -23.11 -8.39
C ASP A 188 -9.42 -22.25 -7.65
N LEU A 189 -9.65 -22.58 -6.38
CA LEU A 189 -10.53 -21.84 -5.47
C LEU A 189 -9.76 -20.76 -4.72
N ARG A 190 -10.24 -19.53 -4.83
CA ARG A 190 -9.70 -18.40 -4.06
C ARG A 190 -10.81 -17.77 -3.25
N SER A 191 -10.53 -17.45 -1.98
CA SER A 191 -11.48 -16.79 -1.07
C SER A 191 -10.79 -15.60 -0.43
N HIS A 192 -11.47 -14.46 -0.42
CA HIS A 192 -10.99 -13.23 0.24
C HIS A 192 -11.26 -13.24 1.76
N SER A 193 -11.97 -14.24 2.28
CA SER A 193 -12.07 -14.49 3.72
C SER A 193 -11.59 -15.91 4.04
N ASN A 194 -10.69 -16.04 5.02
CA ASN A 194 -10.27 -17.32 5.58
C ASN A 194 -11.39 -18.02 6.40
N GLN A 195 -12.65 -17.60 6.24
CA GLN A 195 -13.77 -18.13 6.99
C GLN A 195 -14.51 -19.18 6.16
N LYS A 196 -14.42 -20.44 6.59
CA LYS A 196 -15.36 -21.48 6.19
C LYS A 196 -16.76 -21.04 6.62
N ILE A 197 -17.64 -20.78 5.66
CA ILE A 197 -19.07 -20.69 5.96
C ILE A 197 -19.62 -22.11 5.98
N GLY A 198 -19.95 -22.56 7.18
CA GLY A 198 -20.89 -23.64 7.36
C GLY A 198 -22.31 -23.17 7.03
N MET A 199 -23.08 -24.10 6.45
CA MET A 199 -24.53 -24.05 6.22
C MET A 199 -25.03 -23.37 4.94
N SER A 200 -24.45 -23.75 3.80
CA SER A 200 -25.23 -24.36 2.70
C SER A 200 -24.27 -25.05 1.73
N ASP A 201 -24.68 -26.15 1.10
CA ASP A 201 -23.85 -26.93 0.15
C ASP A 201 -23.35 -26.15 -1.07
N TRP A 202 -23.79 -24.89 -1.24
CA TRP A 202 -23.57 -24.09 -2.43
C TRP A 202 -22.93 -22.74 -2.15
N TRP A 203 -21.98 -22.41 -3.01
CA TRP A 203 -21.19 -21.18 -2.96
C TRP A 203 -21.51 -20.32 -4.17
N ILE A 204 -21.46 -19.00 -4.02
CA ILE A 204 -21.46 -18.07 -5.17
C ILE A 204 -20.00 -17.74 -5.48
N ALA A 205 -19.64 -17.80 -6.76
CA ALA A 205 -18.30 -17.42 -7.20
C ALA A 205 -18.31 -16.67 -8.52
N LEU A 206 -17.24 -15.91 -8.74
CA LEU A 206 -16.89 -15.34 -10.03
C LEU A 206 -16.01 -16.34 -10.79
N ARG A 207 -16.42 -16.73 -12.00
CA ARG A 207 -15.59 -17.57 -12.88
C ARG A 207 -14.72 -16.67 -13.75
N LEU A 208 -13.42 -16.74 -13.52
CA LEU A 208 -12.40 -15.96 -14.23
C LEU A 208 -11.56 -16.92 -15.05
N CYS A 209 -11.53 -16.79 -16.37
CA CYS A 209 -10.78 -17.70 -17.23
C CYS A 209 -9.72 -16.96 -18.05
N ASP A 210 -8.68 -17.68 -18.45
CA ASP A 210 -7.71 -17.19 -19.42
C ASP A 210 -8.34 -17.00 -20.81
N ALA A 211 -7.62 -16.37 -21.75
CA ALA A 211 -8.11 -16.07 -23.09
C ALA A 211 -8.61 -17.31 -23.87
N ASN A 212 -8.04 -18.48 -23.59
CA ASN A 212 -8.39 -19.75 -24.25
C ASN A 212 -9.46 -20.55 -23.48
N VAL A 213 -9.95 -20.06 -22.35
CA VAL A 213 -10.91 -20.73 -21.46
C VAL A 213 -10.42 -22.11 -20.99
N SER A 214 -9.10 -22.28 -20.93
CA SER A 214 -8.43 -23.52 -20.56
C SER A 214 -8.22 -23.62 -19.05
N ASN A 215 -7.90 -22.48 -18.42
CA ASN A 215 -7.65 -22.38 -16.99
C ASN A 215 -8.59 -21.35 -16.39
N CYS A 216 -9.34 -21.75 -15.37
CA CYS A 216 -10.29 -20.87 -14.70
C CYS A 216 -10.06 -20.85 -13.19
N ILE A 217 -10.07 -19.65 -12.62
CA ILE A 217 -10.12 -19.39 -11.19
C ILE A 217 -11.58 -19.16 -10.80
N TYR A 218 -11.97 -19.75 -9.67
CA TYR A 218 -13.27 -19.53 -9.05
C TYR A 218 -13.08 -18.74 -7.76
N ASN A 219 -13.36 -17.44 -7.81
CA ASN A 219 -13.28 -16.57 -6.64
C ASN A 219 -14.59 -16.63 -5.85
N THR A 220 -14.58 -17.28 -4.69
CA THR A 220 -15.79 -17.53 -3.88
C THR A 220 -16.11 -16.35 -2.96
N PHE A 221 -17.40 -16.16 -2.72
CA PHE A 221 -17.91 -15.11 -1.84
C PHE A 221 -18.73 -15.68 -0.69
N SER A 222 -18.66 -14.99 0.44
CA SER A 222 -19.44 -15.29 1.64
C SER A 222 -20.91 -14.87 1.54
N SER A 223 -21.21 -13.87 0.71
CA SER A 223 -22.55 -13.33 0.55
C SER A 223 -22.85 -12.98 -0.91
N ALA A 224 -24.11 -13.07 -1.28
CA ALA A 224 -24.56 -12.64 -2.60
C ALA A 224 -24.36 -11.13 -2.83
N ILE A 225 -24.43 -10.33 -1.76
CA ILE A 225 -24.23 -8.87 -1.82
C ILE A 225 -22.78 -8.57 -2.21
N SER A 226 -21.81 -9.19 -1.53
CA SER A 226 -20.39 -9.03 -1.83
C SER A 226 -20.05 -9.51 -3.25
N ALA A 227 -20.61 -10.66 -3.66
CA ALA A 227 -20.42 -11.18 -5.02
C ALA A 227 -20.95 -10.21 -6.08
N MET A 228 -22.13 -9.64 -5.86
CA MET A 228 -22.77 -8.72 -6.79
C MET A 228 -22.02 -7.38 -6.88
N GLN A 229 -21.58 -6.84 -5.74
CA GLN A 229 -20.79 -5.60 -5.69
C GLN A 229 -19.45 -5.76 -6.44
N GLU A 230 -18.72 -6.84 -6.19
CA GLU A 230 -17.45 -7.11 -6.87
C GLU A 230 -17.63 -7.36 -8.37
N TRP A 231 -18.65 -8.14 -8.76
CA TRP A 231 -18.96 -8.38 -10.18
C TRP A 231 -19.31 -7.07 -10.90
N TYR A 232 -20.17 -6.24 -10.31
CA TYR A 232 -20.55 -4.96 -10.93
C TYR A 232 -19.36 -4.01 -11.01
N ARG A 233 -18.53 -3.94 -9.97
CA ARG A 233 -17.32 -3.11 -9.94
C ARG A 233 -16.33 -3.49 -11.03
N LEU A 234 -16.08 -4.79 -11.22
CA LEU A 234 -15.18 -5.30 -12.27
C LEU A 234 -15.63 -4.85 -13.67
N HIS A 235 -16.91 -5.04 -13.98
CA HIS A 235 -17.48 -4.63 -15.28
C HIS A 235 -17.54 -3.12 -15.45
N PHE A 236 -17.82 -2.39 -14.37
CA PHE A 236 -17.80 -0.94 -14.37
C PHE A 236 -16.41 -0.41 -14.75
N PHE A 237 -15.34 -0.97 -14.18
CA PHE A 237 -13.97 -0.58 -14.54
C PHE A 237 -13.59 -0.96 -15.96
N ASN A 238 -14.03 -2.13 -16.43
CA ASN A 238 -13.86 -2.53 -17.82
C ASN A 238 -14.47 -1.50 -18.81
N ILE A 239 -15.70 -1.06 -18.54
CA ILE A 239 -16.37 -0.02 -19.35
C ILE A 239 -15.62 1.30 -19.23
N MET A 240 -15.36 1.76 -18.00
CA MET A 240 -14.73 3.07 -17.75
C MET A 240 -13.27 3.13 -18.26
N ALA A 241 -12.57 2.01 -18.36
CA ALA A 241 -11.24 1.94 -18.98
C ALA A 241 -11.24 2.43 -20.44
N THR A 242 -12.34 2.22 -21.17
CA THR A 242 -12.48 2.61 -22.59
C THR A 242 -12.92 4.08 -22.78
N VAL A 243 -13.48 4.70 -21.74
CA VAL A 243 -14.04 6.06 -21.83
C VAL A 243 -12.90 7.11 -21.70
N PRO A 244 -12.83 8.13 -22.57
CA PRO A 244 -11.85 9.21 -22.46
C PRO A 244 -11.96 10.00 -21.14
N GLU A 245 -10.84 10.51 -20.63
CA GLU A 245 -10.79 11.27 -19.37
C GLU A 245 -11.69 12.52 -19.38
N LYS A 246 -11.74 13.23 -20.51
CA LYS A 246 -12.59 14.41 -20.68
C LYS A 246 -14.07 14.11 -20.43
N ASP A 247 -14.54 12.98 -20.94
CA ASP A 247 -15.94 12.57 -20.83
C ASP A 247 -16.24 12.07 -19.42
N LYS A 248 -15.30 11.37 -18.78
CA LYS A 248 -15.39 11.00 -17.35
C LYS A 248 -15.55 12.25 -16.47
N ILE A 249 -14.73 13.26 -16.67
CA ILE A 249 -14.79 14.52 -15.92
C ILE A 249 -16.14 15.20 -16.13
N ALA A 250 -16.64 15.24 -17.37
CA ALA A 250 -17.92 15.86 -17.71
C ALA A 250 -19.14 15.15 -17.09
N MET A 251 -19.09 13.82 -16.95
CA MET A 251 -20.14 13.04 -16.29
C MET A 251 -20.08 13.10 -14.75
N GLY A 252 -18.96 13.52 -14.18
CA GLY A 252 -18.76 13.66 -12.73
C GLY A 252 -19.44 14.92 -12.16
N TYR A 253 -19.38 15.04 -10.83
CA TYR A 253 -19.87 16.23 -10.12
C TYR A 253 -18.88 17.38 -10.22
N SER A 254 -19.39 18.61 -10.35
CA SER A 254 -18.55 19.82 -10.29
C SER A 254 -18.35 20.29 -8.85
N ALA A 255 -17.37 21.17 -8.64
CA ALA A 255 -17.07 21.73 -7.32
C ALA A 255 -18.27 22.50 -6.76
N ASP A 256 -18.93 23.31 -7.59
CA ASP A 256 -20.09 24.13 -7.19
C ASP A 256 -21.32 23.28 -6.83
N GLU A 257 -21.45 22.08 -7.41
CA GLU A 257 -22.54 21.15 -7.08
C GLU A 257 -22.29 20.42 -5.75
N LEU A 258 -21.04 20.03 -5.47
CA LEU A 258 -20.70 19.27 -4.27
C LEU A 258 -20.46 20.18 -3.05
N ILE A 259 -19.83 21.34 -3.24
CA ILE A 259 -19.42 22.27 -2.19
C ILE A 259 -20.37 23.48 -2.23
N TYR A 260 -21.45 23.42 -1.46
CA TYR A 260 -22.47 24.46 -1.42
C TYR A 260 -21.99 25.74 -0.73
N ALA A 261 -21.20 25.62 0.34
CA ALA A 261 -20.59 26.76 1.02
C ALA A 261 -19.23 26.39 1.61
N CYS A 262 -18.29 27.33 1.59
CA CYS A 262 -16.96 27.17 2.15
C CYS A 262 -16.55 28.42 2.95
N LEU A 263 -16.08 28.19 4.17
CA LEU A 263 -15.52 29.21 5.06
C LEU A 263 -14.20 28.70 5.63
N TYR A 264 -13.15 29.49 5.52
CA TYR A 264 -11.87 29.21 6.16
C TYR A 264 -11.43 30.42 6.99
N SER A 265 -11.27 30.23 8.29
CA SER A 265 -10.87 31.30 9.22
C SER A 265 -11.77 32.55 9.14
N GLY A 266 -13.08 32.33 8.96
CA GLY A 266 -14.09 33.40 8.81
C GLY A 266 -14.11 34.10 7.45
N ARG A 267 -13.28 33.68 6.47
CA ARG A 267 -13.31 34.19 5.10
C ARG A 267 -14.02 33.18 4.19
N THR A 268 -14.84 33.68 3.28
CA THR A 268 -15.47 32.85 2.26
C THR A 268 -14.42 32.33 1.29
N CYS A 269 -14.53 31.06 0.93
CA CYS A 269 -13.78 30.41 -0.14
C CYS A 269 -14.77 29.92 -1.21
N ASP A 270 -14.29 29.81 -2.43
CA ASP A 270 -15.08 29.38 -3.58
C ASP A 270 -14.50 28.10 -4.20
N ALA A 271 -15.20 27.51 -5.16
CA ALA A 271 -14.73 26.36 -5.93
C ALA A 271 -13.33 26.53 -6.54
N ARG A 272 -12.88 27.78 -6.79
CA ARG A 272 -11.56 28.11 -7.33
C ARG A 272 -10.41 27.87 -6.35
N ASP A 273 -10.70 27.81 -5.06
CA ASP A 273 -9.70 27.48 -4.02
C ASP A 273 -9.48 25.96 -3.91
N PHE A 274 -10.20 25.17 -4.69
CA PHE A 274 -10.07 23.72 -4.76
C PHE A 274 -9.46 23.30 -6.09
N THR A 275 -8.46 22.42 -6.03
CA THR A 275 -7.93 21.77 -7.23
C THR A 275 -8.68 20.47 -7.48
N GLN A 276 -9.10 20.25 -8.72
CA GLN A 276 -9.81 19.05 -9.13
C GLN A 276 -8.85 17.96 -9.61
N PHE A 277 -9.12 16.70 -9.25
CA PHE A 277 -8.57 15.53 -9.92
C PHE A 277 -9.65 14.46 -10.08
N HIS A 278 -9.52 13.59 -11.08
CA HIS A 278 -10.43 12.47 -11.28
C HIS A 278 -9.92 11.21 -10.55
N HIS A 279 -10.81 10.54 -9.83
CA HIS A 279 -10.54 9.32 -9.09
C HIS A 279 -11.37 8.16 -9.67
N PRO A 280 -10.77 7.00 -9.98
CA PRO A 280 -11.45 5.87 -10.61
C PRO A 280 -12.73 5.39 -9.88
N HIS A 281 -12.71 5.36 -8.54
CA HIS A 281 -13.85 4.94 -7.71
C HIS A 281 -14.84 6.06 -7.35
N PHE A 282 -14.38 7.30 -7.24
CA PHE A 282 -15.14 8.39 -6.61
C PHE A 282 -15.41 9.57 -7.56
N GLY A 283 -14.99 9.45 -8.82
CA GLY A 283 -15.19 10.48 -9.84
C GLY A 283 -14.39 11.73 -9.55
N ASN A 284 -14.99 12.90 -9.75
CA ASN A 284 -14.31 14.17 -9.51
C ASN A 284 -14.16 14.42 -8.01
N CYS A 285 -12.90 14.61 -7.60
CA CYS A 285 -12.50 14.93 -6.24
C CYS A 285 -11.89 16.33 -6.18
N PHE A 286 -12.06 17.01 -5.05
CA PHE A 286 -11.66 18.39 -4.85
C PHE A 286 -10.73 18.50 -3.65
N VAL A 287 -9.60 19.19 -3.84
CA VAL A 287 -8.53 19.29 -2.84
C VAL A 287 -8.37 20.73 -2.41
N PHE A 288 -8.64 20.99 -1.12
CA PHE A 288 -8.40 22.27 -0.47
C PHE A 288 -6.96 22.37 0.04
N ASN A 289 -6.33 23.53 -0.15
CA ASN A 289 -4.95 23.80 0.29
C ASN A 289 -3.91 22.83 -0.30
N ASN A 290 -3.92 22.67 -1.63
CA ASN A 290 -2.97 21.83 -2.36
C ASN A 290 -1.60 22.53 -2.57
N ASP A 291 -0.57 21.79 -2.96
CA ASP A 291 0.78 22.29 -3.25
C ASP A 291 0.83 23.37 -4.34
N SER A 292 0.02 23.20 -5.38
CA SER A 292 -0.12 24.18 -6.46
C SER A 292 -0.83 25.48 -6.06
N SER A 293 -1.43 25.55 -4.87
CA SER A 293 -2.06 26.77 -4.38
C SER A 293 -0.98 27.73 -3.88
N SER A 294 -0.87 28.91 -4.49
CA SER A 294 0.12 29.96 -4.17
C SER A 294 0.07 30.48 -2.73
N LYS A 295 -0.95 30.10 -1.95
CA LYS A 295 -1.16 30.53 -0.57
C LYS A 295 -0.95 29.33 0.36
N ASN A 296 0.12 29.37 1.16
CA ASN A 296 0.26 28.45 2.30
C ASN A 296 -0.69 28.89 3.41
N LEU A 297 -1.82 28.17 3.54
CA LEU A 297 -2.78 28.40 4.61
C LEU A 297 -2.27 27.82 5.93
N THR A 298 -2.48 28.54 7.02
CA THR A 298 -1.90 28.18 8.33
C THR A 298 -2.93 28.29 9.43
N ALA A 299 -2.97 27.29 10.30
CA ALA A 299 -3.81 27.28 11.50
C ALA A 299 -3.10 28.05 12.63
N LEU A 300 -3.55 29.28 12.90
CA LEU A 300 -2.99 30.13 13.96
C LEU A 300 -3.74 29.99 15.30
N ILE A 301 -5.06 29.84 15.24
CA ILE A 301 -5.93 29.82 16.42
C ILE A 301 -6.73 28.51 16.40
N PRO A 302 -6.69 27.70 17.47
CA PRO A 302 -7.53 26.52 17.57
C PRO A 302 -8.99 26.93 17.77
N GLY A 303 -9.92 26.18 17.17
CA GLY A 303 -11.36 26.37 17.32
C GLY A 303 -12.12 26.21 16.01
N ASN A 304 -13.39 25.82 16.10
CA ASN A 304 -14.25 25.54 14.94
C ASN A 304 -14.43 26.75 14.01
N ARG A 305 -14.56 27.97 14.56
CA ARG A 305 -14.70 29.23 13.80
C ARG A 305 -13.44 29.63 13.01
N HIS A 306 -12.29 29.09 13.41
CA HIS A 306 -11.00 29.40 12.79
C HIS A 306 -10.51 28.28 11.84
N GLY A 307 -11.23 27.16 11.80
CA GLY A 307 -10.96 26.04 10.90
C GLY A 307 -11.62 26.19 9.52
N LEU A 308 -11.71 25.06 8.83
CA LEU A 308 -12.45 24.91 7.57
C LEU A 308 -13.88 24.46 7.91
N GLN A 309 -14.87 25.19 7.40
CA GLN A 309 -16.28 24.86 7.51
C GLN A 309 -16.84 24.70 6.11
N LEU A 310 -17.52 23.58 5.87
CA LEU A 310 -18.07 23.20 4.58
C LEU A 310 -19.52 22.83 4.74
N ILE A 311 -20.35 23.26 3.80
CA ILE A 311 -21.68 22.70 3.58
C ILE A 311 -21.59 21.91 2.28
N LEU A 312 -21.78 20.59 2.38
CA LEU A 312 -21.70 19.68 1.24
C LEU A 312 -23.09 19.30 0.78
N HIS A 313 -23.27 19.19 -0.53
CA HIS A 313 -24.52 18.78 -1.15
C HIS A 313 -24.32 17.51 -1.98
N THR A 314 -25.15 16.50 -1.73
CA THR A 314 -25.13 15.22 -2.45
C THR A 314 -26.50 14.94 -3.04
N GLU A 315 -26.58 14.87 -4.37
CA GLU A 315 -27.82 14.53 -5.08
C GLU A 315 -28.03 13.01 -5.09
N GLN A 316 -28.71 12.48 -4.07
CA GLN A 316 -28.89 11.04 -3.86
C GLN A 316 -29.74 10.38 -4.95
N GLN A 317 -30.60 11.13 -5.64
CA GLN A 317 -31.46 10.59 -6.71
C GLN A 317 -30.65 10.22 -7.97
N ASP A 318 -29.48 10.83 -8.14
CA ASP A 318 -28.57 10.62 -9.27
C ASP A 318 -27.51 9.53 -9.01
N TYR A 319 -27.65 8.75 -7.92
CA TYR A 319 -26.69 7.70 -7.57
C TYR A 319 -26.82 6.47 -8.46
N ILE A 320 -25.68 5.86 -8.80
CA ILE A 320 -25.63 4.61 -9.59
C ILE A 320 -26.02 3.43 -8.69
N PRO A 321 -27.18 2.76 -8.89
CA PRO A 321 -27.76 1.87 -7.87
C PRO A 321 -26.92 0.64 -7.49
N PHE A 322 -26.15 0.08 -8.43
CA PHE A 322 -25.37 -1.14 -8.21
C PHE A 322 -23.87 -0.88 -7.91
N PHE A 323 -23.43 0.37 -8.02
CA PHE A 323 -22.05 0.77 -7.74
C PHE A 323 -21.95 1.53 -6.41
N ALA A 324 -22.75 2.58 -6.25
CA ALA A 324 -22.74 3.42 -5.06
C ALA A 324 -23.57 2.76 -3.94
N GLY A 325 -22.96 1.85 -3.18
CA GLY A 325 -23.61 1.15 -2.06
C GLY A 325 -23.86 2.02 -0.82
N THR A 326 -23.34 3.25 -0.79
CA THR A 326 -23.45 4.18 0.36
C THR A 326 -23.67 5.61 -0.13
N ALA A 327 -24.48 6.37 0.62
CA ALA A 327 -24.77 7.77 0.34
C ALA A 327 -23.98 8.71 1.27
N GLY A 328 -23.51 9.83 0.72
CA GLY A 328 -22.70 10.82 1.43
C GLY A 328 -21.42 11.19 0.69
N THR A 329 -20.48 11.77 1.44
CA THR A 329 -19.19 12.22 0.92
C THR A 329 -18.06 11.55 1.66
N ARG A 330 -16.93 11.33 1.00
CA ARG A 330 -15.71 10.81 1.62
C ARG A 330 -14.68 11.93 1.70
N ILE A 331 -14.05 12.09 2.87
CA ILE A 331 -12.99 13.07 3.06
C ILE A 331 -11.69 12.38 3.45
N ALA A 332 -10.57 12.94 3.02
CA ALA A 332 -9.25 12.52 3.49
C ALA A 332 -8.42 13.75 3.87
N ILE A 333 -7.75 13.65 5.01
CA ILE A 333 -6.89 14.70 5.55
C ILE A 333 -5.47 14.20 5.46
N HIS A 334 -4.60 14.96 4.82
CA HIS A 334 -3.23 14.55 4.56
C HIS A 334 -2.27 15.76 4.55
N SER A 335 -0.98 15.46 4.54
CA SER A 335 0.05 16.47 4.35
C SER A 335 0.00 17.03 2.92
N LYS A 336 0.41 18.28 2.78
CA LYS A 336 0.43 19.02 1.50
C LYS A 336 1.31 18.36 0.44
N TYR A 337 2.36 17.68 0.88
CA TYR A 337 3.37 17.09 0.02
C TYR A 337 3.09 15.63 -0.34
N THR A 338 2.11 14.98 0.28
CA THR A 338 1.83 13.55 0.10
C THR A 338 0.53 13.33 -0.68
N LYS A 339 0.53 12.33 -1.58
CA LYS A 339 -0.69 11.91 -2.26
C LYS A 339 -1.59 11.17 -1.27
N SER A 340 -2.87 11.54 -1.25
CA SER A 340 -3.88 10.81 -0.48
C SER A 340 -4.48 9.65 -1.27
N PHE A 341 -4.42 8.46 -0.68
CA PHE A 341 -5.18 7.29 -1.13
C PHE A 341 -6.51 7.27 -0.39
N ILE A 342 -7.49 8.02 -0.90
CA ILE A 342 -8.79 8.19 -0.24
C ILE A 342 -9.55 6.87 -0.03
N GLU A 343 -9.26 5.84 -0.84
CA GLU A 343 -9.77 4.49 -0.64
C GLU A 343 -9.37 3.94 0.73
N ASP A 344 -8.10 4.07 1.10
CA ASP A 344 -7.52 3.48 2.31
C ASP A 344 -7.76 4.34 3.57
N VAL A 345 -7.56 5.67 3.48
CA VAL A 345 -7.57 6.55 4.66
C VAL A 345 -8.82 7.42 4.79
N GLY A 346 -9.73 7.35 3.82
CA GLY A 346 -10.90 8.22 3.78
C GLY A 346 -11.93 7.94 4.88
N ILE A 347 -12.55 9.00 5.38
CA ILE A 347 -13.64 8.96 6.35
C ILE A 347 -14.94 9.29 5.61
N ASN A 348 -15.96 8.45 5.77
CA ASN A 348 -17.29 8.72 5.22
C ASN A 348 -18.04 9.68 6.13
N LEU A 349 -18.63 10.72 5.55
CA LEU A 349 -19.49 11.68 6.21
C LEU A 349 -20.94 11.40 5.83
N GLN A 350 -21.79 11.31 6.86
CA GLN A 350 -23.22 11.06 6.68
C GLN A 350 -23.93 12.35 6.24
N PRO A 351 -24.81 12.29 5.22
CA PRO A 351 -25.66 13.43 4.88
C PRO A 351 -26.63 13.76 6.03
N ALA A 352 -27.15 14.98 6.04
CA ALA A 352 -28.11 15.47 7.05
C ALA A 352 -27.58 15.50 8.50
N THR A 353 -26.26 15.50 8.69
CA THR A 353 -25.62 15.68 10.00
C THR A 353 -24.48 16.70 9.92
N GLU A 354 -24.15 17.32 11.06
CA GLU A 354 -22.92 18.11 11.20
C GLU A 354 -21.85 17.22 11.82
N THR A 355 -20.73 17.01 11.10
CA THR A 355 -19.59 16.24 11.61
C THR A 355 -18.46 17.18 11.98
N LEU A 356 -18.14 17.25 13.29
CA LEU A 356 -17.01 18.03 13.79
C LEU A 356 -15.75 17.15 13.88
N LEU A 357 -14.68 17.53 13.18
CA LEU A 357 -13.41 16.81 13.19
C LEU A 357 -12.32 17.63 13.88
N GLY A 358 -11.92 17.20 15.08
CA GLY A 358 -10.76 17.73 15.78
C GLY A 358 -9.48 17.02 15.31
N LEU A 359 -8.45 17.80 14.96
CA LEU A 359 -7.20 17.27 14.41
C LEU A 359 -6.03 17.52 15.35
N SER A 360 -5.15 16.52 15.46
CA SER A 360 -3.86 16.61 16.13
C SER A 360 -2.78 16.09 15.19
N VAL A 361 -1.70 16.86 15.02
CA VAL A 361 -0.58 16.46 14.15
C VAL A 361 0.43 15.66 14.97
N SER A 362 0.78 14.48 14.48
CA SER A 362 1.88 13.65 14.99
C SER A 362 2.86 13.37 13.87
N GLU A 363 4.13 13.67 14.08
CA GLU A 363 5.21 13.45 13.12
C GLU A 363 6.19 12.41 13.68
N ILE A 364 6.62 11.46 12.85
CA ILE A 364 7.52 10.38 13.27
C ILE A 364 8.76 10.43 12.38
N GLN A 365 9.83 11.01 12.91
CA GLN A 365 11.11 11.03 12.24
C GLN A 365 11.97 9.83 12.69
N LYS A 366 12.43 9.04 11.73
CA LYS A 366 13.36 7.92 11.88
C LYS A 366 14.75 8.33 11.39
N LEU A 367 15.77 7.72 11.98
CA LEU A 367 17.14 7.83 11.49
C LEU A 367 17.36 6.82 10.36
N GLY A 368 17.95 7.27 9.24
CA GLY A 368 18.33 6.39 8.14
C GLY A 368 19.44 5.39 8.52
N VAL A 369 20.01 4.75 7.49
CA VAL A 369 21.09 3.77 7.65
C VAL A 369 22.26 4.40 8.44
N PRO A 370 22.79 3.73 9.50
CA PRO A 370 22.62 2.31 9.86
C PRO A 370 21.49 1.99 10.87
N TYR A 371 20.69 2.96 11.30
CA TYR A 371 19.73 2.77 12.40
C TYR A 371 18.37 2.22 11.95
N SER A 372 17.92 2.58 10.74
CA SER A 372 16.71 2.01 10.14
C SER A 372 16.88 1.91 8.63
N ASP A 373 16.27 0.89 8.02
CA ASP A 373 16.19 0.76 6.57
C ASP A 373 14.99 1.56 6.06
N CYS A 374 15.16 2.87 6.01
CA CYS A 374 14.20 3.82 5.47
C CYS A 374 14.84 4.66 4.36
N THR A 375 14.00 5.25 3.51
CA THR A 375 14.41 6.16 2.44
C THR A 375 13.91 7.58 2.74
N GLU A 376 14.67 8.59 2.33
CA GLU A 376 14.28 9.99 2.49
C GLU A 376 13.33 10.45 1.38
N ASP A 377 13.68 10.17 0.12
CA ASP A 377 12.99 10.65 -1.07
C ASP A 377 12.54 9.54 -2.04
N GLY A 378 12.91 8.28 -1.76
CA GLY A 378 12.63 7.14 -2.62
C GLY A 378 13.61 6.96 -3.79
N SER A 379 14.69 7.74 -3.87
CA SER A 379 15.67 7.67 -4.96
C SER A 379 16.50 6.37 -4.98
N ASP A 380 16.62 5.70 -3.83
CA ASP A 380 17.28 4.41 -3.66
C ASP A 380 16.37 3.21 -3.98
N VAL A 381 15.09 3.47 -4.28
CA VAL A 381 14.10 2.44 -4.59
C VAL A 381 14.08 2.17 -6.11
N PRO A 382 14.18 0.90 -6.56
CA PRO A 382 14.25 0.55 -7.99
C PRO A 382 12.91 0.67 -8.74
N ILE A 383 11.85 1.12 -8.07
CA ILE A 383 10.50 1.24 -8.63
C ILE A 383 10.23 2.70 -8.97
N GLU A 384 9.85 2.95 -10.23
CA GLU A 384 9.46 4.28 -10.69
C GLU A 384 8.14 4.72 -10.06
N ASN A 385 8.06 6.00 -9.69
CA ASN A 385 6.89 6.60 -9.09
C ASN A 385 5.89 7.05 -10.15
N LEU A 386 4.76 6.34 -10.25
CA LEU A 386 3.70 6.63 -11.24
C LEU A 386 2.76 7.78 -10.86
N TYR A 387 2.82 8.29 -9.63
CA TYR A 387 1.88 9.28 -9.10
C TYR A 387 2.42 10.71 -9.13
N TYR A 388 3.67 10.92 -9.57
CA TYR A 388 4.36 12.22 -9.67
C TYR A 388 4.24 13.09 -8.39
N SER A 389 4.20 12.45 -7.22
CA SER A 389 4.14 13.10 -5.91
C SER A 389 5.31 12.65 -5.02
N SER A 390 5.48 13.26 -3.85
CA SER A 390 6.52 12.81 -2.89
C SER A 390 6.37 11.33 -2.55
N TYR A 391 7.49 10.66 -2.33
CA TYR A 391 7.51 9.23 -2.06
C TYR A 391 6.70 8.87 -0.82
N SER A 392 6.00 7.74 -0.90
CA SER A 392 5.41 7.06 0.24
C SER A 392 5.47 5.56 -0.01
N LEU A 393 5.43 4.77 1.05
CA LEU A 393 5.40 3.32 0.92
C LEU A 393 4.22 2.86 0.04
N GLN A 394 3.05 3.47 0.20
CA GLN A 394 1.85 3.11 -0.57
C GLN A 394 2.02 3.41 -2.07
N ILE A 395 2.63 4.55 -2.44
CA ILE A 395 2.96 4.86 -3.84
C ILE A 395 3.85 3.79 -4.45
N CYS A 396 4.89 3.37 -3.72
CA CYS A 396 5.80 2.34 -4.21
C CYS A 396 5.09 1.01 -4.43
N LEU A 397 4.28 0.57 -3.46
CA LEU A 397 3.53 -0.69 -3.54
C LEU A 397 2.55 -0.69 -4.73
N GLN A 398 1.78 0.38 -4.89
CA GLN A 398 0.83 0.51 -5.99
C GLN A 398 1.54 0.61 -7.35
N SER A 399 2.66 1.33 -7.44
CA SER A 399 3.46 1.45 -8.66
C SER A 399 4.13 0.12 -9.04
N CYS A 400 4.67 -0.61 -8.05
CA CYS A 400 5.25 -1.94 -8.24
C CYS A 400 4.21 -2.93 -8.76
N PHE A 401 3.03 -2.97 -8.15
CA PHE A 401 1.99 -3.88 -8.59
C PHE A 401 1.44 -3.53 -9.98
N GLN A 402 1.29 -2.24 -10.31
CA GLN A 402 0.93 -1.84 -11.68
C GLN A 402 1.99 -2.27 -12.70
N LYS A 403 3.28 -2.16 -12.36
CA LYS A 403 4.38 -2.61 -13.21
C LYS A 403 4.32 -4.11 -13.47
N GLU A 404 4.03 -4.93 -12.46
CA GLU A 404 3.86 -6.38 -12.62
C GLU A 404 2.66 -6.72 -13.53
N ILE A 405 1.55 -6.00 -13.40
CA ILE A 405 0.37 -6.18 -14.27
C ILE A 405 0.74 -5.84 -15.72
N LEU A 406 1.47 -4.75 -15.96
CA LEU A 406 1.90 -4.36 -17.31
C LEU A 406 2.84 -5.41 -17.93
N GLN A 407 3.75 -5.99 -17.14
CA GLN A 407 4.71 -6.98 -17.63
C GLN A 407 4.08 -8.33 -17.93
N GLN A 408 3.14 -8.80 -17.11
CA GLN A 408 2.56 -10.14 -17.24
C GLN A 408 1.25 -10.16 -18.04
N CYS A 409 0.41 -9.12 -17.93
CA CYS A 409 -0.89 -9.05 -18.61
C CYS A 409 -0.87 -8.16 -19.86
N GLY A 410 0.12 -7.29 -20.03
CA GLY A 410 0.27 -6.42 -21.22
C GLY A 410 -0.63 -5.18 -21.25
N CYS A 411 -1.42 -4.94 -20.21
CA CYS A 411 -2.31 -3.79 -20.05
C CYS A 411 -2.26 -3.27 -18.60
N GLY A 412 -2.72 -2.04 -18.35
CA GLY A 412 -2.74 -1.47 -16.99
C GLY A 412 -4.12 -1.52 -16.33
N HIS A 413 -4.16 -1.72 -15.02
CA HIS A 413 -5.43 -1.66 -14.26
C HIS A 413 -5.97 -0.22 -14.19
N TYR A 414 -7.29 -0.06 -14.32
CA TYR A 414 -7.95 1.26 -14.38
C TYR A 414 -7.84 2.08 -13.09
N GLU A 415 -7.76 1.41 -11.93
CA GLU A 415 -7.66 2.09 -10.62
C GLU A 415 -6.32 2.82 -10.41
N ARG A 416 -5.30 2.52 -11.21
CA ARG A 416 -3.95 3.04 -11.06
C ARG A 416 -3.56 3.94 -12.24
N PRO A 417 -2.66 4.92 -12.02
CA PRO A 417 -2.08 5.67 -13.13
C PRO A 417 -1.40 4.75 -14.14
N LEU A 418 -1.47 5.16 -15.40
CA LEU A 418 -0.92 4.40 -16.52
C LEU A 418 0.35 5.09 -17.02
N PRO A 419 1.47 4.36 -17.20
CA PRO A 419 2.67 4.90 -17.84
C PRO A 419 2.43 5.24 -19.32
N ALA A 420 3.24 6.14 -19.87
CA ALA A 420 3.15 6.53 -21.27
C ALA A 420 3.37 5.32 -22.20
N GLY A 421 2.54 5.20 -23.24
CA GLY A 421 2.65 4.14 -24.26
C GLY A 421 1.84 2.88 -23.97
N TYR A 422 1.24 2.75 -22.79
CA TYR A 422 0.35 1.63 -22.45
C TYR A 422 -1.13 2.01 -22.57
N LYS A 423 -2.00 1.00 -22.57
CA LYS A 423 -3.47 1.15 -22.54
C LYS A 423 -4.05 0.48 -21.30
N TYR A 424 -5.20 0.98 -20.86
CA TYR A 424 -5.97 0.34 -19.80
C TYR A 424 -6.55 -1.00 -20.27
N CYS A 425 -6.57 -1.97 -19.36
CA CYS A 425 -7.16 -3.28 -19.60
C CYS A 425 -8.64 -3.15 -19.92
N ASN A 426 -9.07 -3.84 -20.99
CA ASN A 426 -10.45 -3.96 -21.36
C ASN A 426 -10.68 -5.32 -22.05
N SER A 427 -11.86 -5.89 -21.92
CA SER A 427 -12.15 -7.23 -22.44
C SER A 427 -12.23 -7.29 -23.98
N GLN A 428 -12.28 -6.14 -24.68
CA GLN A 428 -12.31 -6.10 -26.14
C GLN A 428 -10.91 -6.25 -26.76
N GLU A 429 -9.91 -5.55 -26.22
CA GLU A 429 -8.52 -5.59 -26.68
C GLU A 429 -7.70 -6.68 -25.96
N PHE A 430 -7.99 -6.96 -24.69
CA PHE A 430 -7.22 -7.88 -23.84
C PHE A 430 -8.13 -8.96 -23.22
N PRO A 431 -8.56 -9.98 -23.98
CA PRO A 431 -9.40 -11.04 -23.43
C PRO A 431 -8.68 -11.81 -22.32
N GLY A 432 -9.34 -12.04 -21.19
CA GLY A 432 -8.77 -12.77 -20.04
C GLY A 432 -7.85 -11.94 -19.14
N TRP A 433 -7.84 -10.60 -19.29
CA TRP A 433 -7.11 -9.71 -18.38
C TRP A 433 -7.57 -9.86 -16.93
N GLU A 434 -8.85 -10.17 -16.71
CA GLU A 434 -9.44 -10.37 -15.39
C GLU A 434 -8.79 -11.58 -14.70
N TYR A 435 -8.61 -12.70 -15.41
CA TYR A 435 -7.89 -13.87 -14.89
C TYR A 435 -6.45 -13.53 -14.51
N CYS A 436 -5.74 -12.82 -15.40
CA CYS A 436 -4.35 -12.42 -15.14
C CYS A 436 -4.25 -11.52 -13.90
N TYR A 437 -5.14 -10.53 -13.78
CA TYR A 437 -5.20 -9.63 -12.63
C TYR A 437 -5.46 -10.36 -11.31
N TYR A 438 -6.50 -11.20 -11.24
CA TYR A 438 -6.82 -11.92 -9.99
C TYR A 438 -5.75 -12.95 -9.62
N LYS A 439 -5.09 -13.55 -10.63
CA LYS A 439 -3.94 -14.43 -10.41
C LYS A 439 -2.81 -13.68 -9.73
N LEU A 440 -2.40 -12.55 -10.31
CA LEU A 440 -1.37 -11.66 -9.78
C LEU A 440 -1.72 -11.09 -8.41
N TYR A 441 -2.97 -10.67 -8.22
CA TYR A 441 -3.43 -10.09 -6.97
C TYR A 441 -3.30 -11.07 -5.80
N SER A 442 -3.53 -12.36 -6.04
CA SER A 442 -3.33 -13.36 -4.98
C SER A 442 -1.85 -13.58 -4.68
N ASN A 443 -0.99 -13.56 -5.71
CA ASN A 443 0.46 -13.64 -5.53
C ASN A 443 1.01 -12.39 -4.81
N TYR A 444 0.38 -11.23 -5.04
CA TYR A 444 0.68 -9.99 -4.32
C TYR A 444 0.37 -10.11 -2.83
N ILE A 445 -0.80 -10.65 -2.48
CA ILE A 445 -1.20 -10.91 -1.08
C ILE A 445 -0.29 -11.96 -0.43
N ALA A 446 0.11 -12.99 -1.18
CA ALA A 446 1.04 -14.02 -0.73
C ALA A 446 2.51 -13.55 -0.66
N GLU A 447 2.79 -12.27 -0.93
CA GLU A 447 4.12 -11.65 -0.95
C GLU A 447 5.12 -12.27 -1.95
N GLU A 448 4.63 -12.98 -2.97
CA GLU A 448 5.47 -13.64 -3.98
C GLU A 448 6.06 -12.66 -5.00
N LEU A 449 5.43 -11.49 -5.19
CA LEU A 449 5.84 -10.46 -6.16
C LEU A 449 7.01 -9.58 -5.67
N ASN A 450 7.62 -9.87 -4.52
CA ASN A 450 8.75 -9.13 -3.93
C ASN A 450 8.58 -7.60 -3.74
N CYS A 451 7.42 -7.00 -4.06
CA CYS A 451 7.18 -5.56 -3.92
C CYS A 451 7.45 -5.05 -2.48
N TYR A 452 7.07 -5.82 -1.45
CA TYR A 452 7.34 -5.48 -0.05
C TYR A 452 8.82 -5.47 0.32
N ARG A 453 9.67 -6.23 -0.40
CA ARG A 453 11.12 -6.23 -0.19
C ARG A 453 11.82 -5.11 -0.95
N MET A 454 11.24 -4.67 -2.07
CA MET A 454 11.80 -3.60 -2.91
C MET A 454 11.43 -2.21 -2.37
N CYS A 455 10.22 -2.06 -1.85
CA CYS A 455 9.71 -0.79 -1.32
C CYS A 455 10.13 -0.59 0.14
N LYS A 456 10.69 0.58 0.44
CA LYS A 456 11.13 0.96 1.80
C LYS A 456 10.17 1.93 2.46
N GLN A 457 10.18 1.98 3.79
CA GLN A 457 9.44 3.00 4.54
C GLN A 457 10.12 4.37 4.43
N THR A 458 9.36 5.46 4.59
CA THR A 458 9.94 6.80 4.70
C THR A 458 10.63 6.99 6.06
N CYS A 459 11.70 7.78 6.06
CA CYS A 459 12.34 8.23 7.30
C CYS A 459 11.59 9.40 7.95
N LEU A 460 10.75 10.11 7.20
CA LEU A 460 9.91 11.23 7.66
C LEU A 460 8.43 10.84 7.75
#